data_AF-A0A0M1IVN2-F1
#
_entry.id   AF-A0A0M1IVN2-F1
#
_cell.length_a   1.000
_cell.length_b   1.000
_cell.length_c   1.000
_cell.angle_alpha   90.00
_cell.angle_beta   90.00
_cell.angle_gamma   90.00
#
_symmetry.space_group_name_H-M   'P 1'
#
loop_
_entity.id
_entity.type
_entity.pdbx_description
1 polymer ?
#
loop_
_entity_poly.entity_id
_entity_poly.type
_entity_poly.pdbx_seq_one_letter_code
_entity_poly.pdbx_strand_id
1 'polypeptide(L)'
;MNRETCIFDYTKKCADCGECEVCDLTPDKKCDNCGECLQREGIDTQAIKIDEIKEDKNFVNKEDLKKVLKEDERDLEFSKKFEEDLENESQQDVELLKDYDENFKEQGLYAIENVEGVQINYIEDIDGLSELMEDESRLKKVAYEEFPGLIKIKENK
;
A
#
# COMPACT_ATOMS: atom_id res chain seq x y z
N MET A 1 -18.31 22.31 10.58
CA MET A 1 -18.61 20.96 11.09
C MET A 1 -17.83 20.78 12.37
N ASN A 2 -18.40 20.21 13.45
CA ASN A 2 -17.66 20.03 14.70
C ASN A 2 -16.99 18.64 14.67
N ARG A 3 -15.72 18.58 14.25
CA ARG A 3 -14.93 17.32 14.20
C ARG A 3 -13.94 17.31 15.35
N GLU A 4 -13.75 16.16 15.99
CA GLU A 4 -12.78 16.04 17.09
C GLU A 4 -11.33 16.05 16.58
N THR A 5 -11.08 15.54 15.37
CA THR A 5 -9.75 15.40 14.76
C THR A 5 -9.69 15.98 13.34
N CYS A 6 -8.47 16.30 12.88
CA CYS A 6 -8.24 16.80 11.52
C CYS A 6 -8.34 15.66 10.50
N ILE A 7 -8.97 15.93 9.34
CA ILE A 7 -9.10 14.93 8.26
C ILE A 7 -7.79 14.71 7.49
N PHE A 8 -6.90 15.71 7.48
CA PHE A 8 -5.59 15.58 6.85
C PHE A 8 -4.54 14.96 7.79
N ASP A 9 -4.81 14.96 9.10
CA ASP A 9 -3.88 14.45 10.11
C ASP A 9 -4.65 13.99 11.36
N TYR A 10 -4.85 12.67 11.47
CA TYR A 10 -5.64 12.07 12.56
C TYR A 10 -4.98 12.17 13.93
N THR A 11 -3.69 12.54 14.00
CA THR A 11 -2.98 12.76 15.27
C THR A 11 -3.28 14.15 15.86
N LYS A 12 -3.83 15.06 15.06
CA LYS A 12 -4.14 16.44 15.45
C LYS A 12 -5.62 16.65 15.71
N LYS A 13 -5.92 17.45 16.73
CA LYS A 13 -7.29 17.96 16.95
C LYS A 13 -7.69 18.90 15.84
N CYS A 14 -8.98 18.90 15.49
CA CYS A 14 -9.48 19.86 14.53
C CYS A 14 -9.33 21.28 15.09
N ALA A 15 -8.74 22.19 14.31
CA ALA A 15 -8.57 23.59 14.67
C ALA A 15 -9.58 24.51 13.97
N ASP A 16 -10.62 23.92 13.34
CA ASP A 16 -11.63 24.64 12.55
C ASP A 16 -11.04 25.60 11.50
N CYS A 17 -9.90 25.24 10.89
CA CYS A 17 -9.20 26.07 9.90
C CYS A 17 -9.96 26.22 8.57
N GLY A 18 -10.89 25.33 8.28
CA GLY A 18 -11.72 25.37 7.07
C GLY A 18 -11.01 24.93 5.78
N GLU A 19 -9.71 24.62 5.82
CA GLU A 19 -8.95 24.19 4.63
C GLU A 19 -9.55 22.95 3.96
N CYS A 20 -10.04 22.00 4.75
CA CYS A 20 -10.70 20.79 4.25
C CYS A 20 -12.06 21.02 3.57
N GLU A 21 -12.56 22.26 3.56
CA GLU A 21 -13.78 22.65 2.85
C GLU A 21 -13.48 23.36 1.52
N VAL A 22 -12.22 23.63 1.19
CA VAL A 22 -11.80 24.35 -0.02
C VAL A 22 -11.46 23.37 -1.13
N CYS A 23 -11.70 23.74 -2.39
CA CYS A 23 -11.33 22.91 -3.53
C CYS A 23 -9.81 22.95 -3.78
N ASP A 24 -9.20 21.77 -3.86
CA ASP A 24 -7.76 21.63 -4.13
C ASP A 24 -7.31 22.24 -5.47
N LEU A 25 -8.20 22.25 -6.48
CA LEU A 25 -7.92 22.84 -7.79
C LEU A 25 -8.23 24.33 -7.88
N THR A 26 -9.14 24.83 -7.04
CA THR A 26 -9.71 26.17 -7.16
C THR A 26 -9.87 26.77 -5.76
N PRO A 27 -8.82 27.40 -5.21
CA PRO A 27 -8.78 27.85 -3.82
C PRO A 27 -9.87 28.85 -3.40
N ASP A 28 -10.52 29.51 -4.36
CA ASP A 28 -11.66 30.42 -4.17
C ASP A 28 -13.02 29.71 -4.14
N LYS A 29 -13.07 28.42 -4.47
CA LYS A 29 -14.29 27.59 -4.52
C LYS A 29 -14.38 26.70 -3.28
N LYS A 30 -15.56 26.65 -2.66
CA LYS A 30 -15.90 25.63 -1.66
C LYS A 30 -16.04 24.27 -2.35
N CYS A 31 -15.36 23.24 -1.83
CA CYS A 31 -15.44 21.89 -2.38
C CYS A 31 -16.88 21.39 -2.40
N ASP A 32 -17.33 20.95 -3.57
CA ASP A 32 -18.66 20.39 -3.85
C ASP A 32 -18.60 18.89 -4.17
N ASN A 33 -17.46 18.24 -3.89
CA ASN A 33 -17.17 16.84 -4.19
C ASN A 33 -17.35 16.47 -5.69
N CYS A 34 -17.11 17.39 -6.63
CA CYS A 34 -17.17 17.11 -8.07
C CYS A 34 -16.12 16.10 -8.57
N GLY A 35 -15.03 15.90 -7.83
CA GLY A 35 -14.00 14.89 -8.15
C GLY A 35 -13.02 15.29 -9.26
N GLU A 36 -13.08 16.51 -9.80
CA GLU A 36 -12.17 17.00 -10.85
C GLU A 36 -10.69 16.95 -10.43
N CYS A 37 -10.39 17.20 -9.14
CA CYS A 37 -9.05 17.13 -8.56
C CYS A 37 -8.39 15.75 -8.68
N LEU A 38 -9.17 14.70 -8.88
CA LEU A 38 -8.67 13.34 -9.02
C LEU A 38 -8.22 13.02 -10.44
N GLN A 39 -8.38 13.94 -11.40
CA GLN A 39 -8.02 13.76 -12.82
C GLN A 39 -8.58 12.48 -13.45
N ARG A 40 -9.67 11.94 -12.88
CA ARG A 40 -10.36 10.79 -13.42
C ARG A 40 -11.62 11.31 -14.09
N GLU A 41 -11.64 11.33 -15.42
CA GLU A 41 -12.85 11.68 -16.17
C GLU A 41 -14.04 10.85 -15.63
N GLY A 42 -14.98 11.52 -14.97
CA GLY A 42 -16.27 10.95 -14.57
C GLY A 42 -16.21 9.77 -13.58
N ILE A 43 -15.41 9.84 -12.51
CA ILE A 43 -15.50 8.82 -11.45
C ILE A 43 -16.45 9.25 -10.35
N ASP A 44 -17.64 8.65 -10.34
CA ASP A 44 -18.24 8.16 -9.11
C ASP A 44 -18.05 6.63 -9.10
N THR A 45 -16.90 6.19 -8.59
CA THR A 45 -16.40 4.80 -8.50
C THR A 45 -16.10 4.06 -9.82
N GLN A 46 -15.00 3.28 -9.85
CA GLN A 46 -14.84 2.21 -10.84
C GLN A 46 -15.86 1.12 -10.49
N ALA A 47 -17.04 1.18 -11.07
CA ALA A 47 -18.09 0.18 -10.86
C ALA A 47 -17.96 -0.94 -11.90
N ILE A 48 -17.77 -2.18 -11.44
CA ILE A 48 -17.93 -3.35 -12.30
C ILE A 48 -19.43 -3.65 -12.38
N LYS A 49 -20.01 -3.46 -13.57
CA LYS A 49 -21.40 -3.86 -13.84
C LYS A 49 -21.46 -5.37 -14.01
N ILE A 50 -22.14 -6.07 -13.09
CA ILE A 50 -22.39 -7.51 -13.20
C ILE A 50 -23.67 -7.69 -14.03
N ASP A 51 -23.53 -8.17 -15.26
CA ASP A 51 -24.68 -8.41 -16.15
C ASP A 51 -25.40 -9.74 -15.86
N GLU A 52 -24.67 -10.77 -15.42
CA GLU A 52 -25.24 -12.10 -15.11
C GLU A 52 -24.33 -12.86 -14.12
N ILE A 53 -24.94 -13.58 -13.17
CA ILE A 53 -24.23 -14.51 -12.27
C ILE A 53 -24.54 -15.93 -12.75
N LYS A 54 -23.53 -16.64 -13.27
CA LYS A 54 -23.67 -18.04 -13.71
C LYS A 54 -23.30 -18.98 -12.58
N GLU A 55 -24.28 -19.71 -12.04
CA GLU A 55 -24.07 -20.79 -11.07
C GLU A 55 -23.68 -22.07 -11.80
N ASP A 56 -22.41 -22.19 -12.19
CA ASP A 56 -21.88 -23.48 -12.65
C ASP A 56 -21.39 -24.28 -11.44
N LYS A 57 -22.10 -25.38 -11.12
CA LYS A 57 -21.80 -26.29 -10.00
C LYS A 57 -20.41 -26.93 -10.08
N ASN A 58 -19.74 -26.81 -11.23
CA ASN A 58 -18.38 -27.30 -11.46
C ASN A 58 -17.32 -26.18 -11.54
N PHE A 59 -17.69 -24.90 -11.39
CA PHE A 59 -16.76 -23.77 -11.53
C PHE A 59 -15.71 -23.70 -10.41
N VAL A 60 -16.08 -24.18 -9.22
CA VAL A 60 -15.18 -24.21 -8.07
C VAL A 60 -15.05 -25.63 -7.57
N ASN A 61 -13.82 -26.16 -7.58
CA ASN A 61 -13.53 -27.44 -6.94
C ASN A 61 -13.84 -27.31 -5.44
N LYS A 62 -14.75 -28.15 -4.94
CA LYS A 62 -15.17 -28.17 -3.53
C LYS A 62 -13.99 -28.37 -2.57
N GLU A 63 -12.92 -29.00 -3.01
CA GLU A 63 -11.71 -29.21 -2.21
C GLU A 63 -10.90 -27.92 -2.07
N ASP A 64 -10.83 -27.11 -3.12
CA ASP A 64 -10.10 -25.84 -3.11
C ASP A 64 -10.88 -24.76 -2.35
N LEU A 65 -12.21 -24.72 -2.47
CA LEU A 65 -13.06 -23.85 -1.65
C LEU A 65 -12.91 -24.16 -0.15
N LYS A 66 -12.78 -25.43 0.22
CA LYS A 66 -12.53 -25.85 1.60
C LYS A 66 -11.16 -25.47 2.12
N LYS A 67 -10.16 -25.25 1.26
CA LYS A 67 -8.83 -24.78 1.69
C LYS A 67 -8.88 -23.29 2.01
N VAL A 68 -9.46 -22.49 1.11
CA VAL A 68 -9.61 -21.04 1.31
C VAL A 68 -10.41 -20.73 2.58
N LEU A 69 -11.55 -21.40 2.77
CA LEU A 69 -12.37 -21.18 3.98
C LEU A 69 -11.63 -21.54 5.28
N LYS A 70 -10.71 -22.52 5.26
CA LYS A 70 -9.86 -22.88 6.42
C LYS A 70 -8.67 -21.94 6.61
N GLU A 71 -8.26 -21.23 5.57
CA GLU A 71 -7.25 -20.17 5.66
C GLU A 71 -7.88 -18.95 6.33
N ASP A 72 -9.05 -18.52 5.85
CA ASP A 72 -9.80 -17.40 6.41
C ASP A 72 -10.13 -17.60 7.91
N GLU A 73 -10.55 -18.81 8.31
CA GLU A 73 -10.82 -19.15 9.72
C GLU A 73 -9.57 -19.04 10.61
N ARG A 74 -8.40 -19.44 10.10
CA ARG A 74 -7.13 -19.35 10.83
C ARG A 74 -6.65 -17.90 10.98
N ASP A 75 -6.82 -17.10 9.95
CA ASP A 75 -6.42 -15.68 9.96
C ASP A 75 -7.31 -14.86 10.90
N LEU A 76 -8.61 -15.18 10.96
CA LEU A 76 -9.56 -14.62 11.93
C LEU A 76 -9.23 -15.03 13.37
N GLU A 77 -8.84 -16.29 13.62
CA GLU A 77 -8.40 -16.75 14.95
C GLU A 77 -7.09 -16.09 15.37
N PHE A 78 -6.14 -15.93 14.44
CA PHE A 78 -4.87 -15.26 14.70
C PHE A 78 -5.07 -13.78 15.07
N SER A 79 -5.96 -13.08 14.34
CA SER A 79 -6.28 -11.67 14.60
C SER A 79 -6.93 -11.48 15.97
N LYS A 80 -7.86 -12.35 16.37
CA LYS A 80 -8.49 -12.30 17.70
C LYS A 80 -7.50 -12.55 18.82
N LYS A 81 -6.57 -13.49 18.62
CA LYS A 81 -5.54 -13.80 19.60
C LYS A 81 -4.58 -12.62 19.79
N PHE A 82 -4.25 -11.91 18.70
CA PHE A 82 -3.46 -10.69 18.75
C PHE A 82 -4.17 -9.56 19.52
N GLU A 83 -5.48 -9.37 19.32
CA GLU A 83 -6.27 -8.42 20.11
C GLU A 83 -6.32 -8.77 21.60
N GLU A 84 -6.50 -10.04 21.95
CA GLU A 84 -6.49 -10.53 23.34
C GLU A 84 -5.13 -10.34 24.03
N ASP A 85 -4.03 -10.48 23.28
CA ASP A 85 -2.68 -10.25 23.79
C ASP A 85 -2.43 -8.75 24.07
N LEU A 86 -2.96 -7.84 23.22
CA LEU A 86 -2.88 -6.38 23.42
C LEU A 86 -3.66 -5.87 24.63
N GLU A 87 -4.80 -6.48 24.96
CA GLU A 87 -5.61 -6.05 26.11
C GLU A 87 -4.99 -6.44 27.47
N ASN A 88 -4.02 -7.36 27.48
CA ASN A 88 -3.34 -7.84 28.68
C ASN A 88 -1.97 -7.19 28.94
N GLU A 89 -1.48 -6.33 28.05
CA GLU A 89 -0.23 -5.59 28.23
C GLU A 89 -0.46 -4.26 28.98
N SER A 90 0.39 -4.02 29.98
CA SER A 90 0.25 -2.91 30.93
C SER A 90 0.50 -1.54 30.30
N GLN A 91 0.05 -0.47 30.95
CA GLN A 91 0.13 0.94 30.51
C GLN A 91 1.53 1.47 30.11
N GLN A 92 2.59 0.67 30.21
CA GLN A 92 3.94 1.01 29.73
C GLN A 92 4.10 0.87 28.21
N ASP A 93 3.28 0.07 27.53
CA ASP A 93 3.46 -0.21 26.10
C ASP A 93 2.77 0.82 25.17
N VAL A 94 1.89 1.66 25.70
CA VAL A 94 1.28 2.77 24.95
C VAL A 94 2.29 3.91 24.67
N GLU A 95 3.41 3.96 25.41
CA GLU A 95 4.48 4.92 25.19
C GLU A 95 5.39 4.53 24.00
N LEU A 96 5.47 3.23 23.66
CA LEU A 96 6.25 2.73 22.51
C LEU A 96 5.72 3.20 21.14
N LEU A 97 4.45 3.59 21.05
CA LEU A 97 3.83 4.06 19.81
C LEU A 97 4.06 5.55 19.53
N LYS A 98 4.57 6.31 20.51
CA LYS A 98 4.87 7.74 20.32
C LYS A 98 6.29 8.00 19.80
N ASP A 99 7.18 7.01 19.91
CA ASP A 99 8.57 7.10 19.46
C ASP A 99 8.76 6.74 17.98
N TYR A 100 7.70 6.29 17.30
CA TYR A 100 7.75 5.81 15.92
C TYR A 100 8.02 6.90 14.87
N ASP A 101 8.06 8.18 15.25
CA ASP A 101 8.30 9.29 14.31
C ASP A 101 9.64 10.02 14.54
N GLU A 102 10.37 9.79 15.64
CA GLU A 102 11.67 10.46 15.87
C GLU A 102 12.88 9.52 15.92
N ASN A 103 12.71 8.23 16.25
CA ASN A 103 13.81 7.25 16.17
C ASN A 103 13.97 6.59 14.79
N PHE A 104 13.07 6.82 13.84
CA PHE A 104 13.16 6.28 12.47
C PHE A 104 14.36 6.83 11.67
N LYS A 105 15.04 7.86 12.18
CA LYS A 105 16.27 8.40 11.57
C LYS A 105 17.56 7.77 12.08
N GLU A 106 17.55 7.07 13.22
CA GLU A 106 18.81 6.74 13.91
C GLU A 106 19.24 5.27 13.82
N GLN A 107 18.36 4.37 13.37
CA GLN A 107 18.76 3.01 13.00
C GLN A 107 18.81 2.92 11.48
N GLY A 108 20.02 2.93 10.91
CA GLY A 108 20.29 2.77 9.47
C GLY A 108 19.91 1.39 8.92
N LEU A 109 18.67 0.95 9.14
CA LEU A 109 18.14 -0.36 8.81
C LEU A 109 17.28 -0.28 7.53
N TYR A 110 17.86 0.28 6.46
CA TYR A 110 17.31 0.18 5.11
C TYR A 110 17.71 -1.11 4.39
N ALA A 111 18.47 -1.99 5.03
CA ALA A 111 18.85 -3.26 4.44
C ALA A 111 17.63 -4.17 4.39
N ILE A 112 17.02 -4.29 3.20
CA ILE A 112 16.15 -5.42 2.90
C ILE A 112 17.01 -6.67 3.11
N GLU A 113 16.77 -7.39 4.20
CA GLU A 113 17.54 -8.60 4.50
C GLU A 113 17.23 -9.68 3.46
N ASN A 114 18.28 -10.36 3.01
CA ASN A 114 18.13 -11.50 2.11
C ASN A 114 17.34 -12.61 2.83
N VAL A 115 16.12 -12.87 2.37
CA VAL A 115 15.34 -14.04 2.79
C VAL A 115 15.85 -15.30 2.10
N GLU A 116 15.59 -16.48 2.66
CA GLU A 116 15.97 -17.75 2.05
C GLU A 116 15.44 -17.86 0.60
N GLY A 117 16.36 -17.91 -0.36
CA GLY A 117 16.06 -18.07 -1.79
C GLY A 117 15.95 -16.77 -2.60
N VAL A 118 16.08 -15.60 -1.98
CA VAL A 118 16.07 -14.31 -2.69
C VAL A 118 17.33 -13.52 -2.33
N GLN A 119 18.16 -13.24 -3.34
CA GLN A 119 19.32 -12.39 -3.21
C GLN A 119 19.00 -10.99 -3.75
N ILE A 120 19.06 -10.01 -2.86
CA ILE A 120 18.87 -8.59 -3.09
C ILE A 120 20.23 -7.92 -2.89
N ASN A 121 20.68 -7.19 -3.92
CA ASN A 121 21.87 -6.36 -3.87
C ASN A 121 21.47 -4.94 -4.27
N TYR A 122 22.18 -3.92 -3.78
CA TYR A 122 21.96 -2.56 -4.25
C TYR A 122 22.52 -2.39 -5.67
N ILE A 123 22.00 -1.40 -6.39
CA ILE A 123 22.50 -1.06 -7.74
C ILE A 123 23.97 -0.66 -7.69
N GLU A 124 24.38 0.01 -6.61
CA GLU A 124 25.77 0.43 -6.38
C GLU A 124 26.73 -0.74 -6.12
N ASP A 125 26.21 -1.88 -5.66
CA ASP A 125 27.01 -3.08 -5.39
C ASP A 125 27.35 -3.85 -6.67
N ILE A 126 26.68 -3.56 -7.78
CA ILE A 126 26.85 -4.25 -9.07
C ILE A 126 27.59 -3.33 -10.04
N ASP A 127 28.86 -3.67 -10.29
CA ASP A 127 29.73 -2.93 -11.22
C ASP A 127 29.08 -2.73 -12.60
N GLY A 128 28.93 -1.47 -13.00
CA GLY A 128 28.40 -1.08 -14.31
C GLY A 128 26.88 -1.10 -14.43
N LEU A 129 26.12 -1.51 -13.39
CA LEU A 129 24.66 -1.49 -13.44
C LEU A 129 24.10 -0.07 -13.39
N SER A 130 24.70 0.81 -12.59
CA SER A 130 24.32 2.23 -12.53
C SER A 130 24.47 2.92 -13.90
N GLU A 131 25.61 2.75 -14.58
CA GLU A 131 25.84 3.28 -15.94
C GLU A 131 24.83 2.72 -16.95
N LEU A 132 24.47 1.43 -16.82
CA LEU A 132 23.48 0.81 -17.69
C LEU A 132 22.08 1.39 -17.48
N MET A 133 21.72 1.78 -16.25
CA MET A 133 20.43 2.40 -15.95
C MET A 133 20.32 3.84 -16.48
N GLU A 134 21.44 4.56 -16.57
CA GLU A 134 21.48 5.91 -17.14
C GLU A 134 21.34 5.91 -18.68
N ASP A 135 21.77 4.84 -19.36
CA ASP A 135 21.63 4.69 -20.81
C ASP A 135 20.38 3.86 -21.19
N GLU A 136 19.27 4.56 -21.38
CA GLU A 136 17.98 3.98 -21.78
C GLU A 136 18.09 3.13 -23.07
N SER A 137 18.98 3.50 -24.00
CA SER A 137 19.15 2.79 -25.28
C SER A 137 19.86 1.44 -25.09
N ARG A 138 20.80 1.35 -24.14
CA ARG A 138 21.47 0.09 -23.77
C ARG A 138 20.57 -0.77 -22.88
N LEU A 139 19.87 -0.17 -21.92
CA LEU A 139 18.98 -0.86 -21.01
C LEU A 139 17.87 -1.62 -21.74
N LYS A 140 17.20 -0.98 -22.71
CA LYS A 140 16.14 -1.61 -23.53
C LYS A 140 16.59 -2.83 -24.33
N LYS A 141 17.89 -2.99 -24.57
CA LYS A 141 18.42 -4.18 -25.27
C LYS A 141 18.41 -5.40 -24.36
N VAL A 142 18.65 -5.22 -23.06
CA VAL A 142 18.87 -6.30 -22.09
C VAL A 142 17.74 -6.46 -21.07
N ALA A 143 16.89 -5.45 -20.90
CA ALA A 143 15.79 -5.43 -19.94
C ALA A 143 14.53 -4.77 -20.53
N TYR A 144 13.42 -4.89 -19.82
CA TYR A 144 12.16 -4.20 -20.08
C TYR A 144 11.48 -3.85 -18.77
N GLU A 145 10.66 -2.80 -18.77
CA GLU A 145 9.88 -2.39 -17.62
C GLU A 145 8.53 -3.13 -17.63
N GLU A 146 8.25 -3.89 -16.58
CA GLU A 146 7.00 -4.65 -16.43
C GLU A 146 5.92 -3.81 -15.72
N PHE A 147 6.35 -2.99 -14.77
CA PHE A 147 5.55 -1.96 -14.08
C PHE A 147 6.43 -0.74 -13.78
N PRO A 148 5.86 0.46 -13.55
CA PRO A 148 6.62 1.65 -13.17
C PRO A 148 7.61 1.37 -12.03
N GLY A 149 8.91 1.40 -12.32
CA GLY A 149 9.99 1.11 -11.38
C GLY A 149 10.38 -0.37 -11.20
N LEU A 150 9.68 -1.32 -11.83
CA LEU A 150 10.04 -2.74 -11.86
C LEU A 150 10.61 -3.13 -13.22
N ILE A 151 11.94 -3.23 -13.28
CA ILE A 151 12.69 -3.56 -14.49
C ILE A 151 13.10 -5.03 -14.43
N LYS A 152 12.72 -5.78 -15.47
CA LYS A 152 13.03 -7.20 -15.62
C LYS A 152 14.05 -7.42 -16.73
N ILE A 153 15.11 -8.17 -16.41
CA ILE A 153 16.12 -8.57 -17.38
C ILE A 153 15.52 -9.62 -18.32
N LYS A 154 15.80 -9.48 -19.62
CA LYS A 154 15.38 -10.45 -20.64
C LYS A 154 16.15 -11.75 -20.43
N GLU A 155 15.43 -12.85 -20.24
CA GLU A 155 16.03 -14.17 -20.26
C GLU A 155 16.56 -14.47 -21.68
N ASN A 156 17.87 -14.60 -21.84
CA ASN A 156 18.44 -15.19 -23.04
C ASN A 156 18.16 -16.70 -22.96
N LYS A 157 17.32 -17.22 -23.85
CA LYS A 157 17.25 -18.67 -24.10
C LYS A 157 18.53 -19.20 -24.72
#